data_AF-A0A6M0AC30-F1
#
_entry.id   AF-A0A6M0AC30-F1
#
_cell.length_a   1.000
_cell.length_b   1.000
_cell.length_c   1.000
_cell.angle_alpha   90.00
_cell.angle_beta   90.00
_cell.angle_gamma   90.00
#
_symmetry.space_group_name_H-M   'P 1'
#
loop_
_entity.id
_entity.type
_entity.pdbx_description
1 polymer ?
#
loop_
_entity_poly.entity_id
_entity_poly.type
_entity_poly.pdbx_seq_one_letter_code
_entity_poly.pdbx_strand_id
1 'polypeptide(L)'
;VQLLWEYWDGQAWQQLTIRDETENFTRSGLIEFLPPGDFSPREDFNLPPRYWLRVKWFKGDYDVEPRLKQVLLNTTMAAQTATIQKEIVGSSDGTENQTFQTTSQPILAGQELEVREPEIPSALEKDKIILEEGEKAITVTTNDTGRPQEIWVRWHQVPDFYQSEPRDRHYVFDNLTGKITFGDGRNGLIPPPGQGNIRMSRYQTGGGTAGNKPAGAIVQLKTTVPYVDKVINHQAAAGGAQAESLDSLIERAPKEIRHRQRAVTREDYEDLAKLASPEVSRAKCVPLANLKTNPLAGLETKPDSSGTVSVIIVPRSTEAKPLPSLELIKRVQNYLQAYTEPTVAISVVGALYVRVNITTEIAVTSLEGSREVAQTVEQTLASFLHPLTGGFDGMGWNFGRQPYKSDLYRLLERVPGVDHVSSLEVNDIEELEGASQTNRFLVYSGNHTITLTFVES
;
A
#
# COMPACT_ATOMS: atom_id res chain seq x y z
N VAL A 1 21.21 12.60 -0.46
CA VAL A 1 21.83 12.46 -1.79
C VAL A 1 21.17 13.37 -2.80
N GLN A 2 21.92 13.89 -3.76
CA GLN A 2 21.44 14.66 -4.90
C GLN A 2 22.04 14.08 -6.19
N LEU A 3 21.16 13.72 -7.13
CA LEU A 3 21.53 13.26 -8.47
C LEU A 3 21.29 14.37 -9.49
N LEU A 4 22.13 14.41 -10.52
CA LEU A 4 21.98 15.31 -11.65
C LEU A 4 21.83 14.47 -12.91
N TRP A 5 20.70 14.65 -13.59
CA TRP A 5 20.39 13.93 -14.83
C TRP A 5 20.85 14.76 -16.02
N GLU A 6 21.43 14.10 -17.00
CA GLU A 6 21.96 14.72 -18.20
C GLU A 6 21.62 13.88 -19.44
N TYR A 7 21.51 14.56 -20.57
CA TYR A 7 21.33 13.96 -21.90
C TYR A 7 22.40 14.51 -22.86
N TRP A 8 22.61 13.83 -23.99
CA TRP A 8 23.56 14.26 -25.01
C TRP A 8 22.85 15.06 -26.12
N ASP A 9 23.27 16.29 -26.36
CA ASP A 9 22.67 17.17 -27.40
C ASP A 9 23.33 17.02 -28.79
N GLY A 10 24.36 16.18 -28.91
CA GLY A 10 25.19 16.02 -30.12
C GLY A 10 26.58 16.64 -29.98
N GLN A 11 26.78 17.55 -29.03
CA GLN A 11 28.04 18.27 -28.79
C GLN A 11 28.52 18.17 -27.33
N ALA A 12 27.60 18.25 -26.38
CA ALA A 12 27.86 18.26 -24.95
C ALA A 12 26.78 17.52 -24.15
N TRP A 13 27.11 17.22 -22.89
CA TRP A 13 26.13 16.72 -21.92
C TRP A 13 25.39 17.91 -21.33
N GLN A 14 24.07 17.93 -21.49
CA GLN A 14 23.19 18.98 -20.99
C GLN A 14 22.34 18.45 -19.85
N GLN A 15 21.97 19.32 -18.91
CA GLN A 15 21.11 18.95 -17.80
C GLN A 15 19.70 18.60 -18.30
N LEU A 16 19.19 17.45 -17.85
CA LEU A 16 17.84 16.98 -18.10
C LEU A 16 16.96 17.25 -16.88
N THR A 17 15.82 17.88 -17.10
CA THR A 17 14.79 18.00 -16.07
C THR A 17 13.95 16.73 -16.06
N ILE A 18 13.84 16.11 -14.89
CA ILE A 18 13.06 14.89 -14.70
C ILE A 18 12.06 15.07 -13.56
N ARG A 19 10.98 14.28 -13.58
CA ARG A 19 10.14 14.01 -12.42
C ARG A 19 10.60 12.69 -11.82
N ASP A 20 11.26 12.76 -10.67
CA ASP A 20 11.84 11.62 -9.98
C ASP A 20 10.96 11.16 -8.80
N GLU A 21 10.31 10.00 -8.93
CA GLU A 21 9.61 9.37 -7.81
C GLU A 21 10.50 8.42 -7.00
N THR A 22 11.72 8.13 -7.47
CA THR A 22 12.71 7.23 -6.82
C THR A 22 13.44 7.87 -5.64
N GLU A 23 13.21 9.17 -5.41
CA GLU A 23 13.92 9.97 -4.41
C GLU A 23 15.45 9.75 -4.50
N ASN A 24 16.03 10.05 -5.66
CA ASN A 24 17.44 9.83 -5.94
C ASN A 24 17.86 8.36 -5.75
N PHE A 25 17.15 7.40 -6.34
CA PHE A 25 17.41 5.95 -6.21
C PHE A 25 17.42 5.38 -4.79
N THR A 26 17.00 6.13 -3.76
CA THR A 26 16.83 5.58 -2.41
C THR A 26 15.64 4.62 -2.34
N ARG A 27 14.76 4.67 -3.34
CA ARG A 27 13.62 3.77 -3.48
C ARG A 27 13.27 3.50 -4.95
N SER A 28 12.55 2.42 -5.24
CA SER A 28 11.92 2.21 -6.55
C SER A 28 10.89 3.31 -6.88
N GLY A 29 10.63 3.55 -8.15
CA GLY A 29 9.70 4.60 -8.56
C GLY A 29 9.80 4.88 -10.04
N LEU A 30 8.93 5.74 -10.54
CA LEU A 30 8.99 6.22 -11.91
C LEU A 30 9.98 7.37 -12.04
N ILE A 31 10.70 7.38 -13.16
CA ILE A 31 11.46 8.53 -13.63
C ILE A 31 10.83 8.94 -14.95
N GLU A 32 10.20 10.10 -14.95
CA GLU A 32 9.50 10.63 -16.13
C GLU A 32 10.26 11.85 -16.64
N PHE A 33 10.41 11.93 -17.97
CA PHE A 33 10.98 13.10 -18.61
C PHE A 33 10.42 13.23 -20.03
N LEU A 34 10.41 14.47 -20.53
CA LEU A 34 10.13 14.73 -21.94
C LEU A 34 11.48 14.82 -22.66
N PRO A 35 11.72 13.99 -23.70
CA PRO A 35 12.92 14.08 -24.51
C PRO A 35 13.09 15.50 -25.07
N PRO A 36 14.24 16.17 -24.84
CA PRO A 36 14.53 17.46 -25.45
C PRO A 36 14.62 17.35 -26.97
N GLY A 37 14.28 18.43 -27.69
CA GLY A 37 14.24 18.43 -29.15
C GLY A 37 15.62 18.29 -29.84
N ASP A 38 16.69 18.57 -29.10
CA ASP A 38 18.09 18.44 -29.52
C ASP A 38 18.74 17.13 -29.04
N PHE A 39 17.99 16.24 -28.37
CA PHE A 39 18.53 14.96 -27.94
C PHE A 39 19.04 14.17 -29.15
N SER A 40 20.32 13.82 -29.14
CA SER A 40 21.03 13.21 -30.26
C SER A 40 21.68 11.88 -29.87
N PRO A 41 21.78 10.91 -30.80
CA PRO A 41 22.43 9.63 -30.52
C PRO A 41 23.95 9.78 -30.47
N ARG A 42 24.60 8.85 -29.76
CA ARG A 42 26.06 8.75 -29.63
C ARG A 42 26.51 7.29 -29.63
N GLU A 43 27.71 7.06 -30.15
CA GLU A 43 28.40 5.77 -30.08
C GLU A 43 29.31 5.75 -28.86
N ASP A 44 28.87 5.07 -27.79
CA ASP A 44 29.66 4.85 -26.58
C ASP A 44 29.63 3.34 -26.24
N PHE A 45 30.60 2.87 -25.45
CA PHE A 45 30.69 1.49 -24.94
C PHE A 45 30.68 0.38 -26.01
N ASN A 46 31.19 0.65 -27.21
CA ASN A 46 31.17 -0.27 -28.36
C ASN A 46 29.76 -0.72 -28.76
N LEU A 47 28.76 0.13 -28.54
CA LEU A 47 27.39 -0.09 -28.98
C LEU A 47 27.08 0.77 -30.23
N PRO A 48 26.14 0.33 -31.09
CA PRO A 48 25.65 1.18 -32.18
C PRO A 48 25.04 2.48 -31.62
N PRO A 49 24.88 3.55 -32.44
CA PRO A 49 24.34 4.82 -31.98
C PRO A 49 23.07 4.65 -31.13
N ARG A 50 23.12 5.07 -29.87
CA ARG A 50 21.98 5.10 -28.94
C ARG A 50 21.79 6.51 -28.38
N TYR A 51 20.59 6.78 -27.92
CA TYR A 51 20.32 7.94 -27.06
C TYR A 51 20.78 7.62 -25.65
N TRP A 52 21.66 8.44 -25.11
CA TRP A 52 22.26 8.21 -23.81
C TRP A 52 21.73 9.18 -22.76
N LEU A 53 21.34 8.62 -21.62
CA LEU A 53 21.10 9.35 -20.39
C LEU A 53 22.26 9.10 -19.43
N ARG A 54 22.69 10.14 -18.74
CA ARG A 54 23.72 10.06 -17.72
C ARG A 54 23.17 10.58 -16.40
N VAL A 55 23.41 9.82 -15.34
CA VAL A 55 23.11 10.24 -13.98
C VAL A 55 24.42 10.44 -13.26
N LYS A 56 24.64 11.66 -12.78
CA LYS A 56 25.81 11.99 -11.97
C LYS A 56 25.41 12.05 -10.51
N TRP A 57 26.15 11.31 -9.71
CA TRP A 57 26.14 11.53 -8.27
C TRP A 57 26.83 12.87 -8.00
N PHE A 58 26.03 13.88 -7.64
CA PHE A 58 26.51 15.25 -7.49
C PHE A 58 26.92 15.56 -6.05
N LYS A 59 26.07 15.23 -5.07
CA LYS A 59 26.34 15.53 -3.65
C LYS A 59 25.64 14.57 -2.67
N GLY A 60 26.27 14.38 -1.52
CA GLY A 60 25.72 13.73 -0.33
C GLY A 60 25.78 12.21 -0.42
N ASP A 61 25.83 11.54 0.72
CA ASP A 61 26.07 10.10 0.76
C ASP A 61 24.79 9.30 0.92
N TYR A 62 24.78 8.10 0.34
CA TYR A 62 23.76 7.12 0.64
C TYR A 62 24.11 6.47 1.98
N ASP A 63 23.17 6.47 2.93
CA ASP A 63 23.36 5.73 4.18
C ASP A 63 23.45 4.21 3.92
N VAL A 64 22.77 3.74 2.87
CA VAL A 64 22.88 2.38 2.32
C VAL A 64 22.97 2.48 0.80
N GLU A 65 24.02 1.90 0.21
CA GLU A 65 24.21 1.93 -1.23
C GLU A 65 23.01 1.34 -1.99
N PRO A 66 22.43 2.08 -2.95
CA PRO A 66 21.24 1.62 -3.66
C PRO A 66 21.62 0.46 -4.58
N ARG A 67 20.92 -0.67 -4.41
CA ARG A 67 21.05 -1.84 -5.29
C ARG A 67 20.00 -1.80 -6.37
N LEU A 68 20.44 -1.57 -7.62
CA LEU A 68 19.57 -1.61 -8.77
C LEU A 68 19.15 -3.05 -9.07
N LYS A 69 17.87 -3.37 -8.81
CA LYS A 69 17.31 -4.68 -9.16
C LYS A 69 16.89 -4.77 -10.62
N GLN A 70 16.23 -3.73 -11.13
CA GLN A 70 15.66 -3.73 -12.47
C GLN A 70 15.40 -2.29 -12.95
N VAL A 71 15.55 -2.06 -14.26
CA VAL A 71 15.10 -0.85 -14.95
C VAL A 71 14.13 -1.27 -16.05
N LEU A 72 12.97 -0.62 -16.08
CA LEU A 72 11.91 -0.90 -17.04
C LEU A 72 11.54 0.39 -17.76
N LEU A 73 11.37 0.29 -19.07
CA LEU A 73 10.97 1.40 -19.93
C LEU A 73 9.47 1.33 -20.22
N ASN A 74 8.85 2.49 -20.48
CA ASN A 74 7.43 2.60 -20.83
C ASN A 74 6.50 1.95 -19.79
N THR A 75 6.78 2.16 -18.51
CA THR A 75 5.96 1.68 -17.40
C THR A 75 5.22 2.82 -16.72
N THR A 76 4.09 2.50 -16.09
CA THR A 76 3.35 3.42 -15.24
C THR A 76 2.71 2.64 -14.09
N MET A 77 2.28 3.36 -13.05
CA MET A 77 1.53 2.77 -11.94
C MET A 77 0.08 2.52 -12.37
N ALA A 78 -0.47 1.36 -11.99
CA ALA A 78 -1.86 1.01 -12.26
C ALA A 78 -2.53 0.50 -10.98
N ALA A 79 -3.80 0.85 -10.81
CA ALA A 79 -4.64 0.36 -9.72
C ALA A 79 -5.78 -0.50 -10.28
N GLN A 80 -6.17 -1.55 -9.55
CA GLN A 80 -7.33 -2.36 -9.90
C GLN A 80 -8.60 -1.61 -9.51
N THR A 81 -9.15 -0.81 -10.41
CA THR A 81 -10.38 -0.06 -10.20
C THR A 81 -11.20 0.02 -11.48
N ALA A 82 -12.51 0.15 -11.33
CA ALA A 82 -13.41 0.59 -12.40
C ALA A 82 -13.91 1.99 -12.03
N THR A 83 -13.66 2.97 -12.91
CA THR A 83 -14.18 4.32 -12.74
C THR A 83 -15.52 4.43 -13.45
N ILE A 84 -16.55 4.85 -12.72
CA ILE A 84 -17.89 5.12 -13.24
C ILE A 84 -18.10 6.63 -13.15
N GLN A 85 -18.70 7.21 -14.19
CA GLN A 85 -18.91 8.65 -14.30
C GLN A 85 -20.36 8.95 -14.67
N LYS A 86 -20.89 10.05 -14.13
CA LYS A 86 -22.22 10.58 -14.43
C LYS A 86 -23.35 9.54 -14.27
N GLU A 87 -23.24 8.66 -13.28
CA GLU A 87 -24.33 7.73 -12.94
C GLU A 87 -25.45 8.50 -12.25
N ILE A 88 -26.64 8.52 -12.85
CA ILE A 88 -27.84 9.03 -12.19
C ILE A 88 -28.29 7.97 -11.18
N VAL A 89 -28.25 8.32 -9.89
CA VAL A 89 -28.64 7.42 -8.80
C VAL A 89 -30.10 7.59 -8.39
N GLY A 90 -30.72 8.72 -8.73
CA GLY A 90 -32.12 8.92 -8.41
C GLY A 90 -32.69 10.30 -8.75
N SER A 91 -33.96 10.45 -8.36
CA SER A 91 -34.75 11.67 -8.45
C SER A 91 -35.18 12.05 -7.04
N SER A 92 -34.90 13.27 -6.62
CA SER A 92 -35.44 13.77 -5.35
C SER A 92 -36.91 14.13 -5.50
N ASP A 93 -37.71 13.80 -4.48
CA ASP A 93 -39.09 14.26 -4.33
C ASP A 93 -39.24 15.50 -3.42
N GLY A 94 -38.12 16.01 -2.89
CA GLY A 94 -38.09 17.16 -1.99
C GLY A 94 -38.51 16.85 -0.55
N THR A 95 -38.62 15.58 -0.15
CA THR A 95 -38.92 15.17 1.23
C THR A 95 -37.65 14.95 2.07
N GLU A 96 -37.80 14.91 3.39
CA GLU A 96 -36.71 14.73 4.35
C GLU A 96 -36.09 13.31 4.31
N ASN A 97 -34.82 13.18 4.70
CA ASN A 97 -34.14 11.90 4.94
C ASN A 97 -34.13 10.94 3.74
N GLN A 98 -34.19 11.46 2.51
CA GLN A 98 -34.18 10.63 1.32
C GLN A 98 -32.88 9.82 1.20
N THR A 99 -33.01 8.58 0.72
CA THR A 99 -31.89 7.67 0.52
C THR A 99 -31.83 7.14 -0.90
N PHE A 100 -30.62 7.02 -1.44
CA PHE A 100 -30.35 6.48 -2.77
C PHE A 100 -29.23 5.45 -2.70
N GLN A 101 -29.04 4.69 -3.77
CA GLN A 101 -28.00 3.67 -3.82
C GLN A 101 -27.34 3.64 -5.18
N THR A 102 -26.02 3.45 -5.21
CA THR A 102 -25.26 3.25 -6.45
C THR A 102 -25.45 1.85 -7.01
N THR A 103 -25.28 1.71 -8.33
CA THR A 103 -25.40 0.41 -9.01
C THR A 103 -24.22 -0.50 -8.71
N SER A 104 -23.02 0.05 -8.56
CA SER A 104 -21.81 -0.73 -8.26
C SER A 104 -21.35 -0.52 -6.81
N GLN A 105 -20.84 -1.59 -6.22
CA GLN A 105 -20.34 -1.63 -4.84
C GLN A 105 -19.26 -2.74 -4.71
N PRO A 106 -18.31 -2.62 -3.77
CA PRO A 106 -18.08 -1.48 -2.87
C PRO A 106 -17.44 -0.29 -3.60
N ILE A 107 -17.46 0.89 -2.96
CA ILE A 107 -16.96 2.15 -3.50
C ILE A 107 -15.72 2.61 -2.75
N LEU A 108 -14.66 2.90 -3.50
CA LEU A 108 -13.41 3.45 -3.00
C LEU A 108 -13.58 4.94 -2.66
N ALA A 109 -12.79 5.41 -1.68
CA ALA A 109 -12.81 6.82 -1.25
C ALA A 109 -12.51 7.80 -2.40
N GLY A 110 -13.03 9.02 -2.29
CA GLY A 110 -12.91 10.06 -3.32
C GLY A 110 -14.02 10.01 -4.37
N GLN A 111 -15.18 9.49 -3.99
CA GLN A 111 -16.42 9.60 -4.75
C GLN A 111 -16.96 11.03 -4.71
N GLU A 112 -17.60 11.44 -5.80
CA GLU A 112 -18.14 12.79 -5.97
C GLU A 112 -19.65 12.70 -6.27
N LEU A 113 -20.46 13.33 -5.42
CA LEU A 113 -21.90 13.42 -5.57
C LEU A 113 -22.28 14.83 -6.04
N GLU A 114 -23.10 14.91 -7.08
CA GLU A 114 -23.65 16.16 -7.57
C GLU A 114 -25.18 16.12 -7.60
N VAL A 115 -25.78 17.24 -7.20
CA VAL A 115 -27.23 17.45 -7.32
C VAL A 115 -27.48 18.58 -8.30
N ARG A 116 -28.44 18.37 -9.21
CA ARG A 116 -28.90 19.42 -10.12
C ARG A 116 -29.87 20.32 -9.37
N GLU A 117 -29.46 21.57 -9.19
CA GLU A 117 -30.21 22.60 -8.48
C GLU A 117 -30.94 23.53 -9.47
N PRO A 118 -32.10 24.09 -9.09
CA PRO A 118 -32.89 24.96 -9.97
C PRO A 118 -32.28 26.35 -10.13
N GLU A 119 -31.49 26.79 -9.14
CA GLU A 119 -30.92 28.13 -9.08
C GLU A 119 -29.43 28.06 -8.77
N ILE A 120 -28.71 29.10 -9.18
CA ILE A 120 -27.28 29.22 -8.88
C ILE A 120 -27.16 29.54 -7.38
N PRO A 121 -26.30 28.83 -6.61
CA PRO A 121 -26.10 29.14 -5.20
C PRO A 121 -25.75 30.62 -4.98
N SER A 122 -26.21 31.20 -3.88
CA SER A 122 -25.89 32.58 -3.49
C SER A 122 -24.39 32.76 -3.27
N ALA A 123 -23.90 34.00 -3.23
CA ALA A 123 -22.46 34.28 -3.05
C ALA A 123 -21.88 33.59 -1.80
N LEU A 124 -22.59 33.68 -0.66
CA LEU A 124 -22.17 33.03 0.60
C LEU A 124 -22.13 31.50 0.48
N GLU A 125 -23.10 30.91 -0.21
CA GLU A 125 -23.14 29.46 -0.42
C GLU A 125 -22.03 29.00 -1.37
N LYS A 126 -21.74 29.78 -2.42
CA LYS A 126 -20.62 29.51 -3.32
C LYS A 126 -19.29 29.49 -2.59
N ASP A 127 -19.04 30.47 -1.73
CA ASP A 127 -17.80 30.55 -0.95
C ASP A 127 -17.63 29.30 -0.07
N LYS A 128 -18.72 28.82 0.56
CA LYS A 128 -18.71 27.58 1.35
C LYS A 128 -18.48 26.33 0.49
N ILE A 129 -19.17 26.20 -0.64
CA ILE A 129 -19.00 25.09 -1.58
C ILE A 129 -17.56 25.02 -2.10
N ILE A 130 -16.96 26.17 -2.44
CA ILE A 130 -15.58 26.23 -2.93
C ILE A 130 -14.59 25.87 -1.82
N LEU A 131 -14.86 26.26 -0.58
CA LEU A 131 -14.03 25.91 0.58
C LEU A 131 -14.03 24.39 0.84
N GLU A 132 -15.19 23.74 0.71
CA GLU A 132 -15.38 22.30 0.99
C GLU A 132 -14.94 21.41 -0.18
N GLU A 133 -15.30 21.78 -1.41
CA GLU A 133 -15.25 20.90 -2.59
C GLU A 133 -14.37 21.46 -3.74
N GLY A 134 -13.86 22.69 -3.59
CA GLY A 134 -12.97 23.35 -4.54
C GLY A 134 -13.67 24.16 -5.64
N GLU A 135 -12.88 24.90 -6.43
CA GLU A 135 -13.38 25.86 -7.43
C GLU A 135 -14.25 25.26 -8.53
N LYS A 136 -14.12 23.95 -8.80
CA LYS A 136 -14.86 23.24 -9.85
C LYS A 136 -16.12 22.55 -9.35
N ALA A 137 -16.52 22.78 -8.11
CA ALA A 137 -17.67 22.15 -7.48
C ALA A 137 -19.03 22.59 -8.07
N ILE A 138 -19.07 23.69 -8.83
CA ILE A 138 -20.30 24.16 -9.50
C ILE A 138 -20.08 24.14 -11.01
N THR A 139 -20.87 23.32 -11.70
CA THR A 139 -20.87 23.24 -13.17
C THR A 139 -22.18 23.79 -13.72
N VAL A 140 -22.09 24.87 -14.50
CA VAL A 140 -23.24 25.48 -15.18
C VAL A 140 -23.14 25.19 -16.68
N THR A 141 -24.10 24.47 -17.23
CA THR A 141 -24.25 24.32 -18.68
C THR A 141 -25.25 25.36 -19.18
N THR A 142 -24.86 26.14 -20.18
CA THR A 142 -25.74 27.15 -20.80
C THR A 142 -26.35 26.61 -22.09
N ASN A 143 -27.57 27.05 -22.39
CA ASN A 143 -28.18 26.81 -23.69
C ASN A 143 -27.63 27.79 -24.75
N ASP A 144 -28.05 27.62 -26.00
CA ASP A 144 -27.65 28.48 -27.14
C ASP A 144 -27.98 29.97 -26.97
N THR A 145 -28.84 30.33 -26.00
CA THR A 145 -29.21 31.71 -25.64
C THR A 145 -28.39 32.29 -24.48
N GLY A 146 -27.40 31.55 -23.98
CA GLY A 146 -26.54 31.95 -22.86
C GLY A 146 -27.20 31.84 -21.48
N ARG A 147 -28.40 31.27 -21.38
CA ARG A 147 -29.08 31.03 -20.09
C ARG A 147 -28.64 29.69 -19.50
N PRO A 148 -28.48 29.59 -18.15
CA PRO A 148 -28.18 28.32 -17.51
C PRO A 148 -29.31 27.31 -17.77
N GLN A 149 -28.97 26.18 -18.35
CA GLN A 149 -29.85 25.04 -18.62
C GLN A 149 -29.75 24.00 -17.48
N GLU A 150 -28.54 23.73 -17.01
CA GLU A 150 -28.30 22.81 -15.90
C GLU A 150 -27.25 23.39 -14.94
N ILE A 151 -27.54 23.31 -13.64
CA ILE A 151 -26.64 23.75 -12.57
C ILE A 151 -26.38 22.54 -11.68
N TRP A 152 -25.22 21.92 -11.87
CA TRP A 152 -24.79 20.79 -11.06
C TRP A 152 -23.89 21.31 -9.94
N VAL A 153 -24.26 21.00 -8.71
CA VAL A 153 -23.54 21.43 -7.51
C VAL A 153 -23.03 20.20 -6.78
N ARG A 154 -21.74 20.19 -6.43
CA ARG A 154 -21.14 19.13 -5.63
C ARG A 154 -21.57 19.26 -4.18
N TRP A 155 -22.02 18.15 -3.62
CA TRP A 155 -22.38 18.05 -2.21
C TRP A 155 -21.20 17.48 -1.43
N HIS A 156 -21.06 17.89 -0.16
CA HIS A 156 -19.95 17.53 0.71
C HIS A 156 -20.29 16.30 1.55
N GLN A 157 -19.39 15.32 1.57
CA GLN A 157 -19.58 14.12 2.38
C GLN A 157 -19.27 14.43 3.85
N VAL A 158 -20.19 14.09 4.74
CA VAL A 158 -19.99 14.15 6.20
C VAL A 158 -20.16 12.76 6.82
N PRO A 159 -19.50 12.47 7.96
CA PRO A 159 -19.69 11.21 8.67
C PRO A 159 -21.10 11.08 9.28
N ASP A 160 -21.68 12.21 9.67
CA ASP A 160 -23.02 12.34 10.23
C ASP A 160 -23.52 13.80 10.08
N PHE A 161 -24.80 14.02 10.38
CA PHE A 161 -25.41 15.35 10.23
C PHE A 161 -25.34 16.24 11.50
N TYR A 162 -24.74 15.80 12.62
CA TYR A 162 -24.82 16.54 13.89
C TYR A 162 -24.21 17.95 13.85
N GLN A 163 -23.27 18.19 12.92
CA GLN A 163 -22.64 19.51 12.71
C GLN A 163 -23.16 20.23 11.46
N SER A 164 -24.19 19.72 10.81
CA SER A 164 -24.72 20.28 9.57
C SER A 164 -25.79 21.33 9.84
N GLU A 165 -25.73 22.45 9.14
CA GLU A 165 -26.76 23.49 9.19
C GLU A 165 -27.86 23.27 8.13
N PRO A 166 -29.04 23.93 8.23
CA PRO A 166 -30.16 23.75 7.30
C PRO A 166 -29.86 23.96 5.81
N ARG A 167 -28.84 24.78 5.48
CA ARG A 167 -28.45 25.10 4.10
C ARG A 167 -27.23 24.35 3.61
N ASP A 168 -26.70 23.46 4.44
CA ASP A 168 -25.47 22.73 4.14
C ASP A 168 -25.75 21.60 3.17
N ARG A 169 -25.02 21.57 2.06
CA ARG A 169 -25.15 20.55 1.00
C ARG A 169 -24.44 19.28 1.42
N HIS A 170 -24.83 18.74 2.56
CA HIS A 170 -24.19 17.58 3.17
C HIS A 170 -24.93 16.29 2.83
N TYR A 171 -24.16 15.22 2.68
CA TYR A 171 -24.70 13.86 2.56
C TYR A 171 -23.84 12.88 3.37
N VAL A 172 -24.48 11.82 3.84
CA VAL A 172 -23.80 10.68 4.45
C VAL A 172 -23.70 9.57 3.42
N PHE A 173 -22.56 8.90 3.37
CA PHE A 173 -22.28 7.86 2.39
C PHE A 173 -21.70 6.60 3.04
N ASP A 174 -22.28 5.45 2.71
CA ASP A 174 -21.75 4.15 3.07
C ASP A 174 -21.00 3.55 1.87
N ASN A 175 -19.67 3.52 1.97
CA ASN A 175 -18.79 2.99 0.93
C ASN A 175 -18.98 1.49 0.65
N LEU A 176 -19.48 0.69 1.60
CA LEU A 176 -19.67 -0.75 1.39
C LEU A 176 -20.96 -1.04 0.63
N THR A 177 -22.04 -0.35 0.96
CA THR A 177 -23.36 -0.56 0.36
C THR A 177 -23.68 0.40 -0.79
N GLY A 178 -22.87 1.46 -0.95
CA GLY A 178 -23.15 2.53 -1.91
C GLY A 178 -24.37 3.39 -1.53
N LYS A 179 -24.81 3.33 -0.27
CA LYS A 179 -25.99 4.06 0.20
C LYS A 179 -25.66 5.53 0.44
N ILE A 180 -26.45 6.40 -0.16
CA ILE A 180 -26.43 7.86 0.02
C ILE A 180 -27.62 8.23 0.89
N THR A 181 -27.41 9.07 1.90
CA THR A 181 -28.47 9.63 2.75
C THR A 181 -28.34 11.15 2.77
N PHE A 182 -29.46 11.85 2.64
CA PHE A 182 -29.54 13.31 2.71
C PHE A 182 -30.15 13.78 4.04
N GLY A 183 -29.97 15.07 4.35
CA GLY A 183 -30.48 15.70 5.57
C GLY A 183 -32.00 15.84 5.61
N ASP A 184 -32.48 16.40 6.73
CA ASP A 184 -33.90 16.63 7.02
C ASP A 184 -34.32 18.11 6.87
N GLY A 185 -33.42 18.98 6.37
CA GLY A 185 -33.64 20.41 6.25
C GLY A 185 -33.41 21.19 7.56
N ARG A 186 -33.15 20.51 8.67
CA ARG A 186 -32.63 21.11 9.92
C ARG A 186 -31.15 20.83 10.08
N ASN A 187 -30.76 19.58 9.85
CA ASN A 187 -29.39 19.08 9.89
C ASN A 187 -29.01 18.65 8.47
N GLY A 188 -28.56 19.61 7.66
CA GLY A 188 -28.28 19.41 6.24
C GLY A 188 -29.50 19.67 5.34
N LEU A 189 -29.21 20.17 4.14
CA LEU A 189 -30.18 20.56 3.13
C LEU A 189 -30.90 19.34 2.53
N ILE A 190 -32.20 19.50 2.25
CA ILE A 190 -32.97 18.53 1.46
C ILE A 190 -32.67 18.76 -0.03
N PRO A 191 -32.29 17.73 -0.82
CA PRO A 191 -32.07 17.91 -2.24
C PRO A 191 -33.36 18.41 -2.92
N PRO A 192 -33.30 19.44 -3.79
CA PRO A 192 -34.49 20.00 -4.41
C PRO A 192 -35.23 18.94 -5.26
N PRO A 193 -36.56 19.02 -5.42
CA PRO A 193 -37.29 18.06 -6.23
C PRO A 193 -36.86 18.15 -7.70
N GLY A 194 -36.70 17.00 -8.36
CA GLY A 194 -36.31 16.97 -9.77
C GLY A 194 -36.15 15.57 -10.33
N GLN A 195 -36.32 15.42 -11.65
CA GLN A 195 -36.09 14.13 -12.32
C GLN A 195 -34.61 13.92 -12.62
N GLY A 196 -34.08 12.76 -12.21
CA GLY A 196 -32.69 12.35 -12.45
C GLY A 196 -31.67 13.36 -11.94
N ASN A 197 -32.02 14.11 -10.90
CA ASN A 197 -31.25 15.26 -10.44
C ASN A 197 -30.17 14.91 -9.42
N ILE A 198 -30.00 13.64 -9.06
CA ILE A 198 -28.94 13.19 -8.17
C ILE A 198 -28.06 12.23 -8.96
N ARG A 199 -26.76 12.55 -9.03
CA ARG A 199 -25.78 11.72 -9.74
C ARG A 199 -24.49 11.57 -8.98
N MET A 200 -23.85 10.43 -9.13
CA MET A 200 -22.41 10.31 -8.88
C MET A 200 -21.68 10.83 -10.11
N SER A 201 -21.06 12.01 -10.00
CA SER A 201 -20.30 12.59 -11.13
C SER A 201 -19.09 11.71 -11.45
N ARG A 202 -18.46 11.16 -10.41
CA ARG A 202 -17.38 10.18 -10.51
C ARG A 202 -17.31 9.34 -9.23
N TYR A 203 -17.16 8.03 -9.38
CA TYR A 203 -16.73 7.16 -8.29
C TYR A 203 -15.93 5.98 -8.83
N GLN A 204 -15.22 5.30 -7.93
CA GLN A 204 -14.44 4.11 -8.28
C GLN A 204 -14.93 2.92 -7.46
N THR A 205 -15.03 1.77 -8.11
CA THR A 205 -15.35 0.48 -7.50
C THR A 205 -14.27 -0.55 -7.81
N GLY A 206 -14.17 -1.60 -7.02
CA GLY A 206 -13.15 -2.64 -7.13
C GLY A 206 -12.44 -2.88 -5.82
N GLY A 207 -11.16 -3.21 -5.88
CA GLY A 207 -10.38 -3.62 -4.73
C GLY A 207 -10.61 -5.08 -4.35
N GLY A 208 -10.44 -5.40 -3.07
CA GLY A 208 -10.47 -6.78 -2.61
C GLY A 208 -9.17 -7.53 -2.90
N THR A 209 -9.03 -8.72 -2.31
CA THR A 209 -7.88 -9.59 -2.56
C THR A 209 -7.87 -10.16 -3.98
N ALA A 210 -9.01 -10.15 -4.68
CA ALA A 210 -9.12 -10.59 -6.07
C ALA A 210 -8.30 -9.74 -7.06
N GLY A 211 -8.03 -8.48 -6.70
CA GLY A 211 -7.17 -7.56 -7.46
C GLY A 211 -5.67 -7.87 -7.34
N ASN A 212 -5.26 -8.67 -6.35
CA ASN A 212 -3.87 -9.07 -6.19
C ASN A 212 -3.54 -10.17 -7.21
N LYS A 213 -2.75 -9.81 -8.23
CA LYS A 213 -2.39 -10.70 -9.34
C LYS A 213 -0.88 -10.85 -9.42
N PRO A 214 -0.34 -12.04 -9.73
CA PRO A 214 1.09 -12.21 -9.87
C PRO A 214 1.65 -11.40 -11.05
N ALA A 215 2.96 -11.21 -11.07
CA ALA A 215 3.63 -10.60 -12.22
C ALA A 215 3.30 -11.37 -13.51
N GLY A 216 3.06 -10.64 -14.60
CA GLY A 216 2.74 -11.19 -15.90
C GLY A 216 1.30 -11.64 -16.11
N ALA A 217 0.41 -11.54 -15.11
CA ALA A 217 -0.97 -11.99 -15.23
C ALA A 217 -1.91 -10.99 -15.93
N ILE A 218 -1.59 -9.69 -15.90
CA ILE A 218 -2.42 -8.62 -16.47
C ILE A 218 -1.93 -8.33 -17.89
N VAL A 219 -2.52 -9.00 -18.88
CA VAL A 219 -2.05 -8.98 -20.28
C VAL A 219 -3.04 -8.37 -21.29
N GLN A 220 -4.26 -8.05 -20.85
CA GLN A 220 -5.34 -7.62 -21.73
C GLN A 220 -5.79 -6.19 -21.42
N LEU A 221 -5.94 -5.39 -22.47
CA LEU A 221 -6.58 -4.08 -22.40
C LEU A 221 -8.11 -4.23 -22.43
N LYS A 222 -8.80 -3.56 -21.50
CA LYS A 222 -10.28 -3.53 -21.50
C LYS A 222 -10.84 -2.69 -22.65
N THR A 223 -10.15 -1.61 -22.99
CA THR A 223 -10.46 -0.73 -24.11
C THR A 223 -9.23 -0.62 -24.99
N THR A 224 -9.39 -0.73 -26.30
CA THR A 224 -8.29 -0.56 -27.24
C THR A 224 -7.73 0.85 -27.12
N VAL A 225 -6.42 0.95 -26.89
CA VAL A 225 -5.68 2.21 -26.94
C VAL A 225 -4.90 2.22 -28.25
N PRO A 226 -5.09 3.20 -29.15
CA PRO A 226 -4.36 3.27 -30.41
C PRO A 226 -2.85 3.19 -30.19
N TYR A 227 -2.15 2.49 -31.09
CA TYR A 227 -0.69 2.29 -31.06
C TYR A 227 -0.13 1.49 -29.88
N VAL A 228 -0.99 0.91 -29.03
CA VAL A 228 -0.57 -0.02 -27.97
C VAL A 228 -0.80 -1.45 -28.43
N ASP A 229 0.30 -2.18 -28.66
CA ASP A 229 0.28 -3.58 -29.09
C ASP A 229 -0.06 -4.55 -27.93
N LYS A 230 0.60 -4.35 -26.77
CA LYS A 230 0.42 -5.21 -25.60
C LYS A 230 0.64 -4.47 -24.28
N VAL A 231 0.09 -5.03 -23.21
CA VAL A 231 0.35 -4.62 -21.83
C VAL A 231 0.77 -5.82 -20.99
N ILE A 232 1.58 -5.57 -19.96
CA ILE A 232 1.97 -6.58 -18.97
C ILE A 232 2.28 -5.89 -17.65
N ASN A 233 1.90 -6.50 -16.51
CA ASN A 233 2.38 -6.05 -15.21
C ASN A 233 3.72 -6.73 -14.88
N HIS A 234 4.80 -5.95 -14.76
CA HIS A 234 6.12 -6.50 -14.43
C HIS A 234 6.28 -6.89 -12.96
N GLN A 235 5.48 -6.31 -12.08
CA GLN A 235 5.43 -6.64 -10.66
C GLN A 235 4.04 -7.17 -10.31
N ALA A 236 3.96 -7.97 -9.25
CA ALA A 236 2.68 -8.42 -8.72
C ALA A 236 1.85 -7.21 -8.26
N ALA A 237 0.55 -7.23 -8.58
CA ALA A 237 -0.39 -6.28 -7.99
C ALA A 237 -0.63 -6.66 -6.52
N ALA A 238 -0.56 -5.67 -5.64
CA ALA A 238 -0.65 -5.83 -4.19
C ALA A 238 -1.51 -4.72 -3.57
N GLY A 239 -1.73 -4.79 -2.25
CA GLY A 239 -2.50 -3.81 -1.49
C GLY A 239 -4.02 -3.99 -1.53
N GLY A 240 -4.54 -4.89 -2.37
CA GLY A 240 -5.96 -5.25 -2.38
C GLY A 240 -6.34 -6.04 -1.12
N ALA A 241 -7.33 -5.56 -0.38
CA ALA A 241 -7.83 -6.19 0.84
C ALA A 241 -9.36 -6.25 0.82
N GLN A 242 -9.91 -7.27 1.49
CA GLN A 242 -11.36 -7.38 1.70
C GLN A 242 -11.86 -6.29 2.65
N ALA A 243 -13.18 -6.08 2.63
CA ALA A 243 -13.85 -5.28 3.64
C ALA A 243 -13.52 -5.81 5.05
N GLU A 244 -13.43 -4.90 6.02
CA GLU A 244 -13.16 -5.28 7.39
C GLU A 244 -14.26 -6.21 7.93
N SER A 245 -13.85 -7.30 8.59
CA SER A 245 -14.79 -8.21 9.25
C SER A 245 -15.25 -7.65 10.59
N LEU A 246 -16.40 -8.14 11.08
CA LEU A 246 -16.90 -7.77 12.40
C LEU A 246 -15.91 -8.11 13.52
N ASP A 247 -15.25 -9.27 13.45
CA ASP A 247 -14.25 -9.67 14.46
C ASP A 247 -13.04 -8.72 14.48
N SER A 248 -12.52 -8.34 13.30
CA SER A 248 -11.47 -7.34 13.17
C SER A 248 -11.91 -5.99 13.75
N LEU A 249 -13.14 -5.57 13.46
CA LEU A 249 -13.72 -4.35 14.00
C LEU A 249 -13.80 -4.38 15.53
N ILE A 250 -14.23 -5.50 16.13
CA ILE A 250 -14.32 -5.68 17.59
C ILE A 250 -12.93 -5.57 18.23
N GLU A 251 -11.89 -6.12 17.61
CA GLU A 251 -10.51 -6.00 18.10
C GLU A 251 -9.94 -4.58 17.94
N ARG A 252 -10.34 -3.87 16.88
CA ARG A 252 -9.78 -2.58 16.48
C ARG A 252 -10.47 -1.40 17.16
N ALA A 253 -11.79 -1.43 17.31
CA ALA A 253 -12.58 -0.29 17.81
C ALA A 253 -12.15 0.20 19.21
N PRO A 254 -11.82 -0.66 20.20
CA PRO A 254 -11.32 -0.20 21.49
C PRO A 254 -10.00 0.58 21.37
N LYS A 255 -9.13 0.19 20.43
CA LYS A 255 -7.84 0.86 20.18
C LYS A 255 -8.06 2.25 19.60
N GLU A 256 -9.02 2.38 18.68
CA GLU A 256 -9.38 3.68 18.11
C GLU A 256 -9.92 4.65 19.16
N ILE A 257 -10.78 4.17 20.07
CA ILE A 257 -11.28 4.97 21.20
C ILE A 257 -10.15 5.35 22.16
N ARG A 258 -9.19 4.44 22.39
CA ARG A 258 -8.03 4.65 23.26
C ARG A 258 -7.12 5.77 22.75
N HIS A 259 -6.73 5.70 21.47
CA HIS A 259 -5.79 6.65 20.89
C HIS A 259 -6.45 7.93 20.35
N ARG A 260 -7.77 7.94 20.12
CA ARG A 260 -8.57 9.09 19.64
C ARG A 260 -7.94 9.80 18.43
N GLN A 261 -7.49 9.00 17.47
CA GLN A 261 -6.78 9.49 16.28
C GLN A 261 -5.55 10.38 16.60
N ARG A 262 -4.79 10.06 17.65
CA ARG A 262 -3.53 10.74 17.99
C ARG A 262 -2.43 9.73 18.24
N ALA A 263 -1.26 9.97 17.67
CA ALA A 263 -0.07 9.15 17.87
C ALA A 263 0.78 9.70 19.03
N VAL A 264 0.62 9.13 20.24
CA VAL A 264 1.32 9.62 21.45
C VAL A 264 2.22 8.54 22.04
N THR A 265 1.66 7.35 22.28
CA THR A 265 2.37 6.17 22.80
C THR A 265 2.86 5.27 21.65
N ARG A 266 3.77 4.34 21.94
CA ARG A 266 4.31 3.41 20.92
C ARG A 266 3.19 2.58 20.29
N GLU A 267 2.26 2.15 21.12
CA GLU A 267 1.08 1.39 20.76
C GLU A 267 0.16 2.21 19.83
N ASP A 268 0.04 3.53 20.05
CA ASP A 268 -0.73 4.39 19.14
C ASP A 268 -0.14 4.45 17.74
N TYR A 269 1.19 4.59 17.63
CA TYR A 269 1.86 4.56 16.33
C TYR A 269 1.68 3.22 15.62
N GLU A 270 1.76 2.10 16.36
CA GLU A 270 1.57 0.75 15.82
C GLU A 270 0.12 0.53 15.35
N ASP A 271 -0.86 0.98 16.13
CA ASP A 271 -2.29 0.87 15.80
C ASP A 271 -2.66 1.78 14.61
N LEU A 272 -2.21 3.04 14.61
CA LEU A 272 -2.44 3.98 13.50
C LEU A 272 -1.76 3.54 12.21
N ALA A 273 -0.58 2.92 12.28
CA ALA A 273 0.08 2.38 11.10
C ALA A 273 -0.73 1.25 10.45
N LYS A 274 -1.40 0.42 11.25
CA LYS A 274 -2.32 -0.62 10.76
C LYS A 274 -3.61 -0.03 10.17
N LEU A 275 -4.10 1.09 10.72
CA LEU A 275 -5.26 1.81 10.19
C LEU A 275 -4.97 2.48 8.84
N ALA A 276 -3.73 2.91 8.60
CA ALA A 276 -3.35 3.59 7.36
C ALA A 276 -3.54 2.72 6.10
N SER A 277 -3.45 1.40 6.22
CA SER A 277 -3.70 0.47 5.12
C SER A 277 -3.94 -0.95 5.63
N PRO A 278 -4.96 -1.67 5.12
CA PRO A 278 -5.19 -3.08 5.45
C PRO A 278 -4.08 -4.02 4.97
N GLU A 279 -3.17 -3.51 4.12
CA GLU A 279 -1.95 -4.20 3.72
C GLU A 279 -0.96 -4.32 4.89
N VAL A 280 -0.98 -3.44 5.90
CA VAL A 280 -0.05 -3.52 7.03
C VAL A 280 -0.48 -4.64 7.98
N SER A 281 0.25 -5.76 7.95
CA SER A 281 -0.04 -6.92 8.81
C SER A 281 0.61 -6.79 10.19
N ARG A 282 1.85 -6.28 10.26
CA ARG A 282 2.56 -6.02 11.50
C ARG A 282 3.15 -4.61 11.47
N ALA A 283 3.19 -3.99 12.64
CA ALA A 283 3.81 -2.70 12.87
C ALA A 283 4.62 -2.74 14.17
N LYS A 284 5.75 -2.04 14.22
CA LYS A 284 6.55 -1.87 15.44
C LYS A 284 7.09 -0.46 15.53
N CYS A 285 6.80 0.24 16.63
CA CYS A 285 7.29 1.59 16.87
C CYS A 285 8.65 1.56 17.58
N VAL A 286 9.60 2.36 17.08
CA VAL A 286 10.94 2.56 17.62
C VAL A 286 11.15 4.07 17.85
N PRO A 287 10.95 4.56 19.09
CA PRO A 287 11.11 5.98 19.39
C PRO A 287 12.59 6.38 19.43
N LEU A 288 12.86 7.68 19.26
CA LEU A 288 14.20 8.30 19.40
C LEU A 288 15.28 7.74 18.46
N ALA A 289 14.83 7.19 17.33
CA ALA A 289 15.69 6.58 16.33
C ALA A 289 15.17 6.91 14.92
N ASN A 290 16.09 7.18 14.00
CA ASN A 290 15.80 7.25 12.57
C ASN A 290 16.33 5.99 11.89
N LEU A 291 15.43 5.02 11.65
CA LEU A 291 15.80 3.73 11.08
C LEU A 291 16.12 3.78 9.58
N LYS A 292 15.88 4.91 8.90
CA LYS A 292 16.36 5.11 7.53
C LYS A 292 17.88 5.36 7.52
N THR A 293 18.38 6.13 8.49
CA THR A 293 19.80 6.52 8.57
C THR A 293 20.62 5.53 9.39
N ASN A 294 20.05 4.99 10.47
CA ASN A 294 20.65 3.91 11.26
C ASN A 294 19.67 2.73 11.36
N PRO A 295 19.65 1.82 10.37
CA PRO A 295 18.79 0.65 10.37
C PRO A 295 19.06 -0.33 11.51
N LEU A 296 20.13 -0.17 12.29
CA LEU A 296 20.52 -1.01 13.43
C LEU A 296 20.22 -0.37 14.80
N ALA A 297 19.71 0.87 14.85
CA ALA A 297 19.34 1.50 16.12
C ALA A 297 18.29 0.67 16.88
N GLY A 298 18.58 0.32 18.12
CA GLY A 298 17.73 -0.52 18.96
C GLY A 298 16.84 0.30 19.90
N LEU A 299 15.94 -0.38 20.61
CA LEU A 299 15.18 0.24 21.71
C LEU A 299 16.07 0.57 22.93
N GLU A 300 17.23 -0.08 23.03
CA GLU A 300 18.17 0.03 24.15
C GLU A 300 19.47 0.76 23.77
N THR A 301 19.63 1.16 22.50
CA THR A 301 20.78 1.95 22.07
C THR A 301 20.61 3.41 22.48
N LYS A 302 21.73 4.14 22.59
CA LYS A 302 21.70 5.58 22.80
C LYS A 302 20.83 6.25 21.72
N PRO A 303 20.02 7.27 22.04
CA PRO A 303 19.27 8.01 21.05
C PRO A 303 20.19 8.60 19.98
N ASP A 304 19.94 8.26 18.72
CA ASP A 304 20.67 8.83 17.59
C ASP A 304 19.97 10.07 17.02
N SER A 305 18.68 10.26 17.35
CA SER A 305 17.91 11.43 16.92
C SER A 305 16.83 11.79 17.93
N SER A 306 16.90 13.01 18.48
CA SER A 306 15.82 13.58 19.28
C SER A 306 14.66 14.01 18.38
N GLY A 307 13.43 13.73 18.80
CA GLY A 307 12.22 14.14 18.08
C GLY A 307 11.89 13.29 16.85
N THR A 308 12.59 12.18 16.61
CA THR A 308 12.26 11.24 15.53
C THR A 308 11.62 9.97 16.09
N VAL A 309 10.56 9.50 15.44
CA VAL A 309 9.94 8.19 15.69
C VAL A 309 9.96 7.39 14.41
N SER A 310 10.53 6.18 14.48
CA SER A 310 10.49 5.25 13.37
C SER A 310 9.42 4.18 13.57
N VAL A 311 8.72 3.82 12.49
CA VAL A 311 7.74 2.74 12.50
C VAL A 311 8.13 1.69 11.46
N ILE A 312 8.39 0.47 11.91
CA ILE A 312 8.62 -0.69 11.07
C ILE A 312 7.26 -1.24 10.65
N ILE A 313 7.06 -1.47 9.36
CA ILE A 313 5.86 -2.12 8.83
C ILE A 313 6.21 -3.38 8.05
N VAL A 314 5.32 -4.36 8.12
CA VAL A 314 5.41 -5.63 7.38
C VAL A 314 4.09 -5.82 6.63
N PRO A 315 4.10 -5.88 5.30
CA PRO A 315 2.88 -6.02 4.53
C PRO A 315 2.36 -7.46 4.63
N ARG A 316 1.06 -7.64 4.48
CA ARG A 316 0.46 -8.93 4.25
C ARG A 316 0.94 -9.47 2.90
N SER A 317 1.63 -10.60 2.92
CA SER A 317 2.16 -11.25 1.72
C SER A 317 2.22 -12.76 1.92
N THR A 318 2.24 -13.49 0.80
CA THR A 318 2.53 -14.93 0.74
C THR A 318 3.99 -15.21 0.36
N GLU A 319 4.77 -14.16 0.04
CA GLU A 319 6.20 -14.32 -0.21
C GLU A 319 6.92 -14.69 1.09
N ALA A 320 7.91 -15.58 0.99
CA ALA A 320 8.71 -16.00 2.14
C ALA A 320 9.29 -14.81 2.94
N LYS A 321 9.64 -13.72 2.25
CA LYS A 321 10.14 -12.47 2.84
C LYS A 321 9.24 -11.28 2.47
N PRO A 322 8.22 -10.96 3.27
CA PRO A 322 7.35 -9.81 3.03
C PRO A 322 8.10 -8.48 3.15
N LEU A 323 8.14 -7.69 2.07
CA LEU A 323 8.73 -6.35 2.08
C LEU A 323 7.68 -5.31 1.67
N PRO A 324 7.50 -4.21 2.43
CA PRO A 324 6.51 -3.21 2.09
C PRO A 324 6.85 -2.54 0.76
N SER A 325 5.82 -2.32 -0.06
CA SER A 325 5.95 -1.46 -1.23
C SER A 325 6.18 0.00 -0.80
N LEU A 326 6.69 0.81 -1.70
CA LEU A 326 7.01 2.21 -1.39
C LEU A 326 5.78 3.08 -1.27
N GLU A 327 4.77 2.76 -2.06
CA GLU A 327 3.46 3.35 -1.93
C GLU A 327 2.88 3.04 -0.54
N LEU A 328 3.06 1.82 -0.04
CA LEU A 328 2.64 1.48 1.32
C LEU A 328 3.42 2.30 2.37
N ILE A 329 4.76 2.36 2.27
CA ILE A 329 5.60 3.18 3.18
C ILE A 329 5.14 4.64 3.18
N LYS A 330 4.95 5.24 2.00
CA LYS A 330 4.54 6.64 1.84
C LYS A 330 3.14 6.89 2.39
N ARG A 331 2.19 6.00 2.09
CA ARG A 331 0.81 6.07 2.60
C ARG A 331 0.79 6.05 4.12
N VAL A 332 1.50 5.09 4.72
CA VAL A 332 1.59 4.97 6.18
C VAL A 332 2.27 6.19 6.79
N GLN A 333 3.37 6.67 6.19
CA GLN A 333 4.09 7.84 6.69
C GLN A 333 3.21 9.10 6.66
N ASN A 334 2.52 9.36 5.54
CA ASN A 334 1.61 10.50 5.40
C ASN A 334 0.43 10.41 6.38
N TYR A 335 -0.15 9.22 6.53
CA TYR A 335 -1.24 8.98 7.48
C TYR A 335 -0.78 9.26 8.91
N LEU A 336 0.34 8.68 9.35
CA LEU A 336 0.89 8.93 10.68
C LEU A 336 1.21 10.42 10.90
N GLN A 337 1.78 11.10 9.91
CA GLN A 337 2.12 12.53 10.02
C GLN A 337 0.88 13.40 10.29
N ALA A 338 -0.29 13.05 9.76
CA ALA A 338 -1.54 13.78 9.99
C ALA A 338 -2.09 13.63 11.42
N TYR A 339 -1.70 12.57 12.14
CA TYR A 339 -2.15 12.26 13.49
C TYR A 339 -1.07 12.43 14.57
N THR A 340 0.13 12.82 14.16
CA THR A 340 1.27 13.06 15.04
C THR A 340 1.41 14.55 15.36
N GLU A 341 2.04 14.86 16.48
CA GLU A 341 2.42 16.22 16.84
C GLU A 341 3.40 16.82 15.81
N PRO A 342 3.23 18.08 15.36
CA PRO A 342 4.00 18.64 14.23
C PRO A 342 5.51 18.68 14.41
N THR A 343 6.02 18.68 15.65
CA THR A 343 7.47 18.70 15.90
C THR A 343 8.14 17.33 15.80
N VAL A 344 7.36 16.24 15.72
CA VAL A 344 7.90 14.88 15.60
C VAL A 344 8.13 14.53 14.13
N ALA A 345 9.34 14.10 13.82
CA ALA A 345 9.70 13.55 12.52
C ALA A 345 9.34 12.06 12.45
N ILE A 346 8.52 11.67 11.48
CA ILE A 346 8.13 10.27 11.28
C ILE A 346 8.94 9.62 10.16
N SER A 347 9.44 8.41 10.45
CA SER A 347 10.21 7.60 9.50
C SER A 347 9.61 6.20 9.41
N VAL A 348 9.06 5.83 8.26
CA VAL A 348 8.50 4.48 8.06
C VAL A 348 9.48 3.61 7.26
N VAL A 349 9.72 2.38 7.72
CA VAL A 349 10.68 1.43 7.11
C VAL A 349 10.15 -0.01 7.11
N GLY A 350 10.77 -0.88 6.31
CA GLY A 350 10.53 -2.32 6.37
C GLY A 350 11.27 -3.01 7.52
N ALA A 351 10.89 -4.26 7.82
CA ALA A 351 11.57 -5.07 8.83
C ALA A 351 12.96 -5.55 8.35
N LEU A 352 13.87 -5.73 9.31
CA LEU A 352 15.08 -6.51 9.11
C LEU A 352 14.76 -7.99 9.17
N TYR A 353 15.51 -8.79 8.42
CA TYR A 353 15.28 -10.22 8.31
C TYR A 353 16.53 -11.04 8.63
N VAL A 354 16.31 -12.15 9.34
CA VAL A 354 17.29 -13.21 9.55
C VAL A 354 16.80 -14.44 8.79
N ARG A 355 17.61 -14.91 7.83
CA ARG A 355 17.31 -16.08 7.03
C ARG A 355 17.70 -17.33 7.80
N VAL A 356 16.75 -18.22 8.03
CA VAL A 356 16.97 -19.47 8.74
C VAL A 356 17.17 -20.60 7.73
N ASN A 357 18.40 -21.10 7.62
CA ASN A 357 18.72 -22.29 6.84
C ASN A 357 18.75 -23.50 7.77
N ILE A 358 18.22 -24.63 7.29
CA ILE A 358 18.18 -25.88 8.07
C ILE A 358 18.85 -26.97 7.26
N THR A 359 19.83 -27.62 7.85
CA THR A 359 20.42 -28.85 7.34
C THR A 359 19.97 -29.99 8.25
N THR A 360 19.30 -30.98 7.68
CA THR A 360 18.74 -32.08 8.48
C THR A 360 18.85 -33.41 7.77
N GLU A 361 19.12 -34.45 8.55
CA GLU A 361 19.06 -35.84 8.13
C GLU A 361 17.85 -36.50 8.78
N ILE A 362 16.99 -37.09 7.96
CA ILE A 362 15.70 -37.63 8.39
C ILE A 362 15.61 -39.11 8.00
N ALA A 363 15.35 -39.95 9.00
CA ALA A 363 15.03 -41.34 8.77
C ALA A 363 13.55 -41.46 8.34
N VAL A 364 13.30 -42.10 7.19
CA VAL A 364 11.95 -42.34 6.69
C VAL A 364 11.48 -43.74 7.03
N THR A 365 10.17 -43.88 7.23
CA THR A 365 9.50 -45.18 7.52
C THR A 365 9.42 -46.11 6.31
N SER A 366 9.52 -45.57 5.09
CA SER A 366 9.52 -46.35 3.85
C SER A 366 10.27 -45.64 2.72
N LEU A 367 10.86 -46.41 1.80
CA LEU A 367 11.51 -45.88 0.60
C LEU A 367 10.49 -45.38 -0.44
N GLU A 368 9.34 -46.05 -0.53
CA GLU A 368 8.21 -45.74 -1.41
C GLU A 368 7.43 -44.51 -0.89
N GLY A 369 8.03 -43.33 -1.00
CA GLY A 369 7.43 -42.08 -0.50
C GLY A 369 8.46 -41.01 -0.10
N SER A 370 9.76 -41.37 -0.07
CA SER A 370 10.86 -40.46 0.30
C SER A 370 10.80 -39.09 -0.40
N ARG A 371 10.52 -39.04 -1.70
CA ARG A 371 10.40 -37.76 -2.43
C ARG A 371 9.24 -36.89 -1.93
N GLU A 372 8.10 -37.49 -1.61
CA GLU A 372 6.93 -36.79 -1.09
C GLU A 372 7.18 -36.30 0.35
N VAL A 373 7.86 -37.12 1.16
CA VAL A 373 8.30 -36.73 2.50
C VAL A 373 9.25 -35.53 2.42
N ALA A 374 10.25 -35.56 1.52
CA ALA A 374 11.16 -34.42 1.33
C ALA A 374 10.43 -33.12 0.97
N GLN A 375 9.49 -33.18 0.02
CA GLN A 375 8.69 -32.01 -0.37
C GLN A 375 7.80 -31.52 0.76
N THR A 376 7.18 -32.44 1.51
CA THR A 376 6.32 -32.12 2.64
C THR A 376 7.12 -31.47 3.76
N VAL A 377 8.32 -31.99 4.06
CA VAL A 377 9.27 -31.38 5.02
C VAL A 377 9.64 -29.97 4.59
N GLU A 378 10.03 -29.78 3.32
CA GLU A 378 10.40 -28.46 2.79
C GLU A 378 9.24 -27.45 2.91
N GLN A 379 8.03 -27.85 2.53
CA GLN A 379 6.83 -27.02 2.66
C GLN A 379 6.46 -26.73 4.12
N THR A 380 6.65 -27.71 5.01
CA THR A 380 6.39 -27.58 6.45
C THR A 380 7.36 -26.58 7.08
N LEU A 381 8.65 -26.66 6.75
CA LEU A 381 9.66 -25.69 7.19
C LEU A 381 9.36 -24.29 6.64
N ALA A 382 9.04 -24.18 5.35
CA ALA A 382 8.68 -22.91 4.72
C ALA A 382 7.47 -22.24 5.38
N SER A 383 6.43 -23.03 5.66
CA SER A 383 5.22 -22.56 6.33
C SER A 383 5.48 -22.17 7.78
N PHE A 384 6.23 -22.99 8.53
CA PHE A 384 6.54 -22.75 9.94
C PHE A 384 7.45 -21.53 10.14
N LEU A 385 8.38 -21.29 9.23
CA LEU A 385 9.29 -20.13 9.29
C LEU A 385 8.70 -18.88 8.65
N HIS A 386 7.47 -18.93 8.12
CA HIS A 386 6.86 -17.75 7.51
C HIS A 386 6.63 -16.64 8.55
N PRO A 387 7.07 -15.39 8.33
CA PRO A 387 7.01 -14.33 9.34
C PRO A 387 5.59 -13.99 9.82
N LEU A 388 4.57 -14.19 8.97
CA LEU A 388 3.20 -13.74 9.24
C LEU A 388 2.23 -14.86 9.59
N THR A 389 2.57 -16.10 9.25
CA THR A 389 1.65 -17.26 9.37
C THR A 389 2.33 -18.48 9.97
N GLY A 390 3.64 -18.41 10.21
CA GLY A 390 4.41 -19.48 10.82
C GLY A 390 4.20 -19.58 12.33
N GLY A 391 5.07 -20.35 12.99
CA GLY A 391 4.89 -20.73 14.39
C GLY A 391 3.80 -21.79 14.57
N PHE A 392 3.69 -22.33 15.78
CA PHE A 392 2.71 -23.37 16.10
C PHE A 392 1.27 -22.84 16.27
N ASP A 393 1.13 -21.55 16.57
CA ASP A 393 -0.16 -20.86 16.69
C ASP A 393 -0.67 -20.34 15.34
N GLY A 394 0.15 -20.41 14.28
CA GLY A 394 -0.18 -19.91 12.96
C GLY A 394 -0.26 -18.38 12.88
N MET A 395 0.20 -17.67 13.91
CA MET A 395 0.11 -16.20 13.99
C MET A 395 1.37 -15.52 13.45
N GLY A 396 2.39 -16.28 13.05
CA GLY A 396 3.69 -15.76 12.62
C GLY A 396 4.63 -15.44 13.77
N TRP A 397 5.87 -15.14 13.42
CA TRP A 397 6.93 -14.88 14.40
C TRP A 397 6.84 -13.48 14.98
N ASN A 398 7.01 -13.37 16.29
CA ASN A 398 7.17 -12.07 16.95
C ASN A 398 8.53 -11.47 16.63
N PHE A 399 8.58 -10.14 16.58
CA PHE A 399 9.81 -9.39 16.42
C PHE A 399 10.87 -9.83 17.45
N GLY A 400 12.08 -10.09 16.98
CA GLY A 400 13.21 -10.51 17.81
C GLY A 400 13.21 -11.98 18.22
N ARG A 401 12.23 -12.80 17.79
CA ARG A 401 12.13 -14.21 18.16
C ARG A 401 12.63 -15.13 17.05
N GLN A 402 13.42 -16.13 17.44
CA GLN A 402 13.89 -17.22 16.57
C GLN A 402 13.29 -18.58 17.00
N PRO A 403 13.19 -19.55 16.08
CA PRO A 403 12.84 -20.92 16.41
C PRO A 403 13.93 -21.59 17.25
N TYR A 404 13.53 -22.35 18.26
CA TYR A 404 14.46 -23.23 18.96
C TYR A 404 14.63 -24.54 18.18
N LYS A 405 15.79 -25.20 18.32
CA LYS A 405 16.02 -26.52 17.71
C LYS A 405 14.94 -27.54 18.12
N SER A 406 14.50 -27.50 19.37
CA SER A 406 13.42 -28.36 19.88
C SER A 406 12.09 -28.16 19.16
N ASP A 407 11.80 -26.93 18.72
CA ASP A 407 10.59 -26.64 17.95
C ASP A 407 10.65 -27.33 16.59
N LEU A 408 11.82 -27.31 15.95
CA LEU A 408 12.04 -27.92 14.65
C LEU A 408 12.02 -29.45 14.71
N TYR A 409 12.63 -30.08 15.73
CA TYR A 409 12.50 -31.53 15.95
C TYR A 409 11.02 -31.94 16.06
N ARG A 410 10.27 -31.26 16.95
CA ARG A 410 8.85 -31.52 17.16
C ARG A 410 8.02 -31.33 15.88
N LEU A 411 8.37 -30.34 15.07
CA LEU A 411 7.70 -30.05 13.81
C LEU A 411 7.93 -31.17 12.78
N LEU A 412 9.18 -31.58 12.61
CA LEU A 412 9.58 -32.56 11.60
C LEU A 412 9.11 -33.98 11.94
N GLU A 413 9.16 -34.39 13.21
CA GLU A 413 8.67 -35.71 13.65
C GLU A 413 7.15 -35.88 13.50
N ARG A 414 6.41 -34.79 13.33
CA ARG A 414 4.96 -34.83 13.06
C ARG A 414 4.64 -35.02 11.58
N VAL A 415 5.62 -34.92 10.70
CA VAL A 415 5.42 -35.08 9.26
C VAL A 415 5.15 -36.57 8.96
N PRO A 416 4.02 -36.91 8.32
CA PRO A 416 3.74 -38.29 7.93
C PRO A 416 4.88 -38.88 7.09
N GLY A 417 5.34 -40.07 7.46
CA GLY A 417 6.44 -40.76 6.78
C GLY A 417 7.82 -40.55 7.41
N VAL A 418 7.97 -39.59 8.32
CA VAL A 418 9.17 -39.43 9.16
C VAL A 418 9.13 -40.41 10.32
N ASP A 419 10.20 -41.19 10.51
CA ASP A 419 10.39 -42.04 11.68
C ASP A 419 11.05 -41.23 12.80
N HIS A 420 12.24 -40.69 12.53
CA HIS A 420 12.96 -39.79 13.44
C HIS A 420 13.91 -38.85 12.69
N VAL A 421 14.36 -37.79 13.36
CA VAL A 421 15.37 -36.86 12.84
C VAL A 421 16.73 -37.22 13.42
N SER A 422 17.64 -37.68 12.57
CA SER A 422 18.99 -38.13 12.97
C SER A 422 19.90 -36.96 13.33
N SER A 423 19.82 -35.87 12.56
CA SER A 423 20.59 -34.65 12.81
C SER A 423 19.83 -33.40 12.37
N LEU A 424 20.06 -32.30 13.10
CA LEU A 424 19.48 -31.00 12.80
C LEU A 424 20.45 -29.87 13.15
N GLU A 425 20.84 -29.14 12.12
CA GLU A 425 21.64 -27.93 12.20
C GLU A 425 20.84 -26.74 11.70
N VAL A 426 20.91 -25.66 12.46
CA VAL A 426 20.26 -24.38 12.11
C VAL A 426 21.37 -23.39 11.88
N ASN A 427 21.37 -22.76 10.71
CA ASN A 427 22.32 -21.73 10.34
C ASN A 427 21.56 -20.45 9.97
N ASP A 428 21.73 -19.44 10.81
CA ASP A 428 21.07 -18.15 10.66
C ASP A 428 21.98 -17.18 9.92
N ILE A 429 21.45 -16.57 8.87
CA ILE A 429 22.18 -15.60 8.05
C ILE A 429 21.46 -14.26 8.13
N GLU A 430 22.11 -13.29 8.74
CA GLU A 430 21.62 -11.92 8.81
C GLU A 430 21.80 -11.25 7.44
N GLU A 431 20.74 -10.65 6.88
CA GLU A 431 20.89 -9.87 5.64
C GLU A 431 21.64 -8.56 5.87
N LEU A 432 21.51 -8.02 7.07
CA LEU A 432 22.28 -6.89 7.58
C LEU A 432 22.95 -7.34 8.87
N GLU A 433 24.28 -7.34 8.89
CA GLU A 433 25.07 -7.72 10.05
C GLU A 433 24.71 -6.83 11.26
N GLY A 434 24.46 -7.46 12.41
CA GLY A 434 23.97 -6.82 13.63
C GLY A 434 22.43 -6.83 13.77
N ALA A 435 21.69 -7.34 12.79
CA ALA A 435 20.22 -7.34 12.82
C ALA A 435 19.66 -8.07 14.05
N SER A 436 20.24 -9.19 14.48
CA SER A 436 19.72 -9.95 15.62
C SER A 436 19.83 -9.18 16.95
N GLN A 437 20.85 -8.33 17.08
CA GLN A 437 21.08 -7.52 18.29
C GLN A 437 20.01 -6.45 18.49
N THR A 438 19.27 -6.11 17.45
CA THR A 438 18.23 -5.07 17.51
C THR A 438 16.97 -5.52 18.24
N ASN A 439 16.76 -6.84 18.43
CA ASN A 439 15.54 -7.46 18.95
C ASN A 439 14.25 -7.08 18.17
N ARG A 440 14.39 -6.65 16.91
CA ARG A 440 13.29 -6.21 16.04
C ARG A 440 13.38 -6.75 14.61
N PHE A 441 14.12 -7.84 14.43
CA PHE A 441 14.16 -8.60 13.20
C PHE A 441 12.99 -9.59 13.13
N LEU A 442 12.72 -10.10 11.94
CA LEU A 442 11.86 -11.26 11.70
C LEU A 442 12.66 -12.39 11.09
N VAL A 443 12.29 -13.63 11.39
CA VAL A 443 12.83 -14.80 10.71
C VAL A 443 12.07 -15.09 9.43
N TYR A 444 12.74 -15.64 8.44
CA TYR A 444 12.10 -16.23 7.27
C TYR A 444 12.82 -17.49 6.80
N SER A 445 12.09 -18.31 6.06
CA SER A 445 12.60 -19.57 5.50
C SER A 445 13.70 -19.31 4.48
N GLY A 446 14.86 -19.92 4.70
CA GLY A 446 15.97 -19.91 3.78
C GLY A 446 16.03 -21.12 2.87
N ASN A 447 17.24 -21.52 2.51
CA ASN A 447 17.48 -22.73 1.73
C ASN A 447 17.72 -23.90 2.70
N HIS A 448 16.95 -24.97 2.54
CA HIS A 448 17.05 -26.16 3.38
C HIS A 448 17.78 -27.28 2.64
N THR A 449 18.63 -28.01 3.37
CA THR A 449 19.29 -29.22 2.87
C THR A 449 18.70 -30.40 3.62
N ILE A 450 17.91 -31.22 2.93
CA ILE A 450 17.22 -32.37 3.51
C ILE A 450 17.86 -33.63 2.94
N THR A 451 18.48 -34.41 3.82
CA THR A 451 19.03 -35.73 3.47
C THR A 451 18.11 -36.79 4.04
N LEU A 452 17.65 -37.72 3.21
CA LEU A 452 16.79 -38.82 3.66
C LEU A 452 17.60 -40.10 3.77
N THR A 453 17.42 -40.81 4.88
CA THR A 453 17.98 -42.13 5.10
C THR A 453 16.86 -43.12 5.40
N PHE A 454 17.07 -44.38 5.02
CA PHE A 454 16.17 -45.48 5.37
C PHE A 454 17.00 -46.47 6.18
N VAL A 455 16.57 -46.75 7.40
CA VAL A 455 17.20 -47.74 8.26
C VAL A 455 16.25 -48.92 8.32
N GLU A 456 16.63 -50.06 7.72
CA GLU A 456 15.91 -51.31 7.94
C GLU A 456 15.98 -51.65 9.43
N SER A 457 14.80 -51.81 10.04
CA SER A 457 14.65 -52.11 11.47
C SER A 457 14.99 -53.56 11.78
#